data_AF-A0A7X3RQI8-F1
#
_entry.id   AF-A0A7X3RQI8-F1
#
_cell.length_a   1.000
_cell.length_b   1.000
_cell.length_c   1.000
_cell.angle_alpha   90.00
_cell.angle_beta   90.00
_cell.angle_gamma   90.00
#
_symmetry.space_group_name_H-M   'P 1'
#
loop_
_entity.id
_entity.type
_entity.pdbx_description
1 polymer ?
#
loop_
_entity_poly.entity_id
_entity_poly.type
_entity_poly.pdbx_seq_one_letter_code
_entity_poly.pdbx_strand_id
1 'polypeptide(L)'
;MGPGLSSLNLGNNVNPSTQELLPNPNQLSGTIPTELGKLLGLSSLNLKHNQLSGNIPRQLGNLDRLTLLDLGQNQLTGTIPPELGNLTERLNTIDLAENQLSGNIPRRLGNLKTTMATLELRRNLRSSKDQRDRGNL
;
A
#
# COMPACT_ATOMS: atom_id res chain seq x y z
N MET A 1 1.23 24.18 13.00
CA MET A 1 -0.11 23.91 12.42
C MET A 1 0.01 22.67 11.55
N GLY A 2 -0.36 21.50 12.09
CA GLY A 2 -0.20 20.22 11.39
C GLY A 2 -1.55 19.69 10.89
N PRO A 3 -1.68 19.26 9.63
CA PRO A 3 -2.76 18.38 9.23
C PRO A 3 -2.37 16.97 9.70
N GLY A 4 -2.94 16.55 10.83
CA GLY A 4 -2.76 15.20 11.36
C GLY A 4 -3.67 14.23 10.62
N LEU A 5 -3.08 13.15 10.06
CA LEU A 5 -3.66 11.83 9.78
C LEU A 5 -5.16 11.76 9.38
N SER A 6 -5.71 12.76 8.68
CA SER A 6 -7.16 13.01 8.63
C SER A 6 -7.93 11.99 7.80
N SER A 7 -7.22 11.21 6.99
CA SER A 7 -7.80 10.35 5.96
C SER A 7 -7.74 8.85 6.27
N LEU A 8 -6.96 8.45 7.29
CA LEU A 8 -6.88 7.05 7.70
C LEU A 8 -7.83 6.81 8.85
N ASN A 9 -8.94 6.12 8.60
CA ASN A 9 -9.83 5.71 9.68
C ASN A 9 -9.22 4.51 10.41
N LEU A 10 -8.75 4.76 11.64
CA LEU A 10 -8.11 3.74 12.49
C LEU A 10 -9.12 2.80 13.17
N GLY A 11 -10.43 3.07 13.07
CA GLY A 11 -11.47 2.36 13.81
C GLY A 11 -11.43 2.73 15.30
N ASN A 12 -12.57 3.10 15.89
CA ASN A 12 -12.62 3.41 17.32
C ASN A 12 -12.40 2.15 18.15
N ASN A 13 -11.21 1.97 18.72
CA ASN A 13 -10.93 0.96 19.75
C ASN A 13 -9.76 1.40 20.66
N VAL A 14 -10.02 2.44 21.47
CA VAL A 14 -9.17 2.74 22.63
C VAL A 14 -9.53 1.74 23.73
N ASN A 15 -8.57 0.93 24.18
CA ASN A 15 -8.75 0.15 25.40
C ASN A 15 -8.83 1.12 26.59
N PRO A 16 -9.97 1.25 27.30
CA PRO A 16 -10.13 2.26 28.36
C PRO A 16 -9.17 2.06 29.53
N SER A 17 -8.61 0.87 29.68
CA SER A 17 -7.73 0.48 30.78
C SER A 17 -6.25 0.70 30.48
N THR A 18 -5.84 0.67 29.20
CA THR A 18 -4.40 0.77 28.81
C THR A 18 -4.07 2.00 27.97
N GLN A 19 -5.08 2.74 27.46
CA GLN A 19 -4.90 3.83 26.49
C GLN A 19 -4.12 3.43 25.21
N GLU A 20 -3.97 2.12 24.96
CA GLU A 20 -3.36 1.62 23.73
C GLU A 20 -4.42 1.56 22.62
N LEU A 21 -4.05 2.09 21.44
CA LEU A 21 -4.78 1.83 20.19
C LEU A 21 -4.56 0.36 19.84
N LEU A 22 -5.55 -0.49 20.08
CA LEU A 22 -5.59 -1.81 19.47
C LEU A 22 -6.15 -1.60 18.06
N PRO A 23 -5.33 -1.62 16.99
CA PRO A 23 -5.92 -1.69 15.65
C PRO A 23 -6.76 -2.95 15.65
N ASN A 24 -8.08 -2.81 15.50
CA ASN A 24 -8.91 -3.96 15.20
C ASN A 24 -8.32 -4.51 13.90
N PRO A 25 -7.70 -5.70 13.90
CA PRO A 25 -7.13 -6.22 12.68
C PRO A 25 -8.29 -6.29 11.69
N ASN A 26 -8.10 -5.74 10.49
CA ASN A 26 -9.01 -5.86 9.35
C ASN A 26 -10.08 -4.76 9.12
N GLN A 27 -9.97 -3.55 9.67
CA GLN A 27 -10.94 -2.46 9.43
C GLN A 27 -10.37 -1.10 9.01
N LEU A 28 -9.05 -0.96 8.77
CA LEU A 28 -8.52 0.31 8.28
C LEU A 28 -9.15 0.62 6.92
N SER A 29 -9.72 1.80 6.78
CA SER A 29 -10.42 2.24 5.57
C SER A 29 -10.06 3.67 5.20
N GLY A 30 -10.42 4.06 3.98
CA GLY A 30 -10.02 5.35 3.41
C GLY A 30 -8.67 5.27 2.69
N THR A 31 -8.06 6.43 2.46
CA THR A 31 -6.81 6.52 1.69
C THR A 31 -5.60 6.50 2.60
N ILE A 32 -4.48 5.94 2.11
CA ILE A 32 -3.18 6.06 2.78
C ILE A 32 -2.79 7.56 2.82
N PRO A 33 -2.59 8.17 3.99
CA PRO A 33 -2.29 9.58 4.10
C PRO A 33 -0.83 9.87 3.70
N THR A 34 -0.62 10.98 3.00
CA THR A 34 0.72 11.39 2.52
C THR A 34 1.70 11.67 3.66
N GLU A 35 1.17 11.99 4.84
CA GLU A 35 1.86 12.28 6.08
C GLU A 35 2.66 11.08 6.58
N LEU A 36 2.29 9.84 6.24
CA LEU A 36 3.09 8.67 6.58
C LEU A 36 4.51 8.77 6.01
N GLY A 37 4.69 9.43 4.86
CA GLY A 37 6.00 9.70 4.27
C GLY A 37 6.89 10.67 5.08
N LYS A 38 6.39 11.23 6.19
CA LYS A 38 7.18 12.05 7.12
C LYS A 38 7.78 11.23 8.27
N LEU A 39 7.41 9.96 8.40
CA LEU A 39 7.89 9.07 9.46
C LEU A 39 9.25 8.47 9.09
N LEU A 40 10.28 9.32 8.95
CA LEU A 40 11.62 8.93 8.46
C LEU A 40 12.33 7.85 9.32
N GLY A 41 11.85 7.60 10.54
CA GLY A 41 12.32 6.53 11.40
C GLY A 41 11.69 5.15 11.15
N LEU A 42 10.67 5.07 10.30
CA LEU A 42 9.87 3.86 10.12
C LEU A 42 10.68 2.77 9.39
N SER A 43 10.79 1.60 10.01
CA SER A 43 11.50 0.43 9.47
C SER A 43 10.57 -0.63 8.89
N SER A 44 9.30 -0.65 9.31
CA SER A 44 8.31 -1.62 8.85
C SER A 44 6.94 -0.95 8.74
N LEU A 45 6.28 -1.12 7.61
CA LEU A 45 4.91 -0.68 7.36
C LEU A 45 4.08 -1.87 6.87
N ASN A 46 3.25 -2.41 7.75
CA ASN A 46 2.32 -3.49 7.43
C ASN A 46 0.88 -2.98 7.53
N LEU A 47 0.21 -2.90 6.39
CA LEU A 47 -1.20 -2.53 6.24
C LEU A 47 -1.98 -3.62 5.49
N LYS A 48 -1.46 -4.86 5.45
CA LYS A 48 -2.11 -6.00 4.81
C LYS A 48 -3.50 -6.27 5.38
N HIS A 49 -4.39 -6.85 4.56
CA HIS A 49 -5.75 -7.24 4.96
C HIS A 49 -6.58 -6.08 5.51
N ASN A 50 -6.67 -4.97 4.78
CA ASN A 50 -7.50 -3.84 5.17
C ASN A 50 -8.44 -3.42 4.03
N GLN A 51 -9.18 -2.34 4.25
CA GLN A 51 -10.13 -1.75 3.31
C GLN A 51 -9.61 -0.42 2.75
N LEU A 52 -8.28 -0.29 2.64
CA LEU A 52 -7.64 0.92 2.13
C LEU A 52 -7.90 1.06 0.65
N SER A 53 -8.23 2.27 0.20
CA SER A 53 -8.59 2.58 -1.18
C SER A 53 -7.81 3.78 -1.71
N GLY A 54 -7.98 4.07 -3.00
CA GLY A 54 -7.26 5.15 -3.68
C GLY A 54 -5.81 4.79 -3.99
N ASN A 55 -5.01 5.80 -4.32
CA ASN A 55 -3.66 5.59 -4.84
C ASN A 55 -2.64 5.38 -3.71
N ILE A 56 -1.57 4.64 -4.00
CA ILE A 56 -0.38 4.60 -3.15
C ILE A 56 0.30 5.98 -3.19
N PRO A 57 0.52 6.65 -2.04
CA PRO A 57 1.19 7.95 -2.02
C PRO A 57 2.66 7.82 -2.39
N ARG A 58 3.13 8.68 -3.31
CA ARG A 58 4.55 8.74 -3.68
C ARG A 58 5.47 9.07 -2.50
N GLN A 59 4.94 9.75 -1.48
CA GLN A 59 5.65 10.16 -0.27
C GLN A 59 6.15 8.97 0.54
N LEU A 60 5.58 7.77 0.37
CA LEU A 60 6.12 6.55 0.97
C LEU A 60 7.55 6.25 0.48
N GLY A 61 7.93 6.75 -0.70
CA GLY A 61 9.31 6.68 -1.20
C GLY A 61 10.34 7.48 -0.40
N ASN A 62 9.91 8.29 0.58
CA ASN A 62 10.81 9.01 1.49
C ASN A 62 11.28 8.17 2.68
N LEU A 63 10.69 6.98 2.89
CA LEU A 63 10.94 6.13 4.05
C LEU A 63 12.21 5.30 3.86
N ASP A 64 13.36 5.96 3.77
CA ASP A 64 14.67 5.39 3.44
C ASP A 64 15.19 4.31 4.43
N ARG A 65 14.53 4.11 5.57
CA ARG A 65 14.83 3.04 6.55
C ARG A 65 13.94 1.82 6.43
N LEU A 66 12.94 1.85 5.54
CA LEU A 66 11.94 0.80 5.42
C LEU A 66 12.56 -0.48 4.87
N THR A 67 12.35 -1.58 5.59
CA THR A 67 12.78 -2.93 5.20
C THR A 67 11.60 -3.81 4.80
N LEU A 68 10.38 -3.46 5.24
CA LEU A 68 9.13 -4.13 4.89
C LEU A 68 8.05 -3.13 4.52
N LEU A 69 7.47 -3.29 3.34
CA LEU A 69 6.27 -2.59 2.87
C LEU A 69 5.22 -3.61 2.45
N ASP A 70 4.21 -3.82 3.28
CA ASP A 70 3.12 -4.73 2.99
C ASP A 70 1.80 -3.97 2.88
N LEU A 71 1.29 -3.84 1.65
CA LEU A 71 0.00 -3.23 1.32
C LEU A 71 -0.96 -4.26 0.69
N GLY A 72 -0.64 -5.56 0.79
CA GLY A 72 -1.40 -6.61 0.14
C GLY A 72 -2.85 -6.67 0.62
N GLN A 73 -3.75 -7.21 -0.20
CA GLN A 73 -5.14 -7.48 0.19
C GLN A 73 -5.87 -6.23 0.69
N ASN A 74 -5.92 -5.23 -0.17
CA ASN A 74 -6.60 -3.96 0.02
C ASN A 74 -7.41 -3.60 -1.25
N GLN A 75 -7.92 -2.38 -1.35
CA GLN A 75 -8.68 -1.86 -2.49
C GLN A 75 -7.92 -0.72 -3.20
N LEU A 76 -6.58 -0.73 -3.15
CA LEU A 76 -5.74 0.33 -3.71
C LEU A 76 -5.80 0.34 -5.25
N THR A 77 -5.89 1.52 -5.84
CA THR A 77 -6.04 1.74 -7.28
C THR A 77 -4.88 2.57 -7.85
N GLY A 78 -4.90 2.83 -9.17
CA GLY A 78 -3.89 3.65 -9.83
C GLY A 78 -2.59 2.89 -10.10
N THR A 79 -1.48 3.62 -10.29
CA THR A 79 -0.18 3.04 -10.62
C THR A 79 0.74 2.93 -9.40
N ILE A 80 1.71 2.03 -9.45
CA ILE A 80 2.78 1.95 -8.45
C ILE A 80 3.70 3.18 -8.62
N PRO A 81 3.88 4.04 -7.60
CA PRO A 81 4.74 5.21 -7.71
C PRO A 81 6.20 4.82 -7.97
N PRO A 82 6.88 5.40 -8.97
CA PRO A 82 8.29 5.14 -9.21
C PRO A 82 9.20 5.54 -8.03
N GLU A 83 8.74 6.45 -7.17
CA GLU A 83 9.42 6.89 -5.96
C GLU A 83 9.60 5.77 -4.93
N LEU A 84 8.76 4.73 -4.95
CA LEU A 84 9.02 3.52 -4.15
C LEU A 84 10.33 2.83 -4.53
N GLY A 85 10.84 3.11 -5.74
CA GLY A 85 12.17 2.72 -6.18
C GLY A 85 13.32 3.31 -5.35
N ASN A 86 13.08 4.30 -4.50
CA ASN A 86 14.08 4.82 -3.56
C ASN A 86 14.29 3.90 -2.35
N LEU A 87 13.31 3.03 -2.05
CA LEU A 87 13.36 2.14 -0.91
C LEU A 87 14.26 0.91 -1.19
N THR A 88 14.59 0.67 -2.46
CA THR A 88 15.14 -0.62 -2.91
C THR A 88 16.50 -0.97 -2.34
N GLU A 89 17.25 0.00 -1.83
CA GLU A 89 18.54 -0.23 -1.20
C GLU A 89 18.44 -0.98 0.14
N ARG A 90 17.30 -0.85 0.85
CA ARG A 90 17.08 -1.45 2.16
C ARG A 90 15.85 -2.35 2.24
N LEU A 91 14.95 -2.26 1.27
CA LEU A 91 13.70 -3.02 1.26
C LEU A 91 13.97 -4.51 1.02
N ASN A 92 13.63 -5.33 1.99
CA ASN A 92 13.71 -6.79 1.90
C ASN A 92 12.42 -7.38 1.33
N THR A 93 11.28 -6.77 1.67
CA THR A 93 9.96 -7.29 1.33
C THR A 93 9.05 -6.17 0.86
N ILE A 94 8.42 -6.40 -0.29
CA ILE A 94 7.32 -5.58 -0.80
C ILE A 94 6.17 -6.51 -1.22
N ASP A 95 4.99 -6.30 -0.65
CA ASP A 95 3.76 -6.99 -1.04
C ASP A 95 2.71 -5.95 -1.45
N LEU A 96 2.26 -6.04 -2.71
CA LEU A 96 1.22 -5.20 -3.32
C LEU A 96 0.11 -6.07 -3.96
N ALA A 97 0.08 -7.36 -3.64
CA ALA A 97 -0.85 -8.31 -4.23
C ALA A 97 -2.30 -8.02 -3.79
N GLU A 98 -3.27 -8.57 -4.52
CA GLU A 98 -4.70 -8.50 -4.17
C GLU A 98 -5.20 -7.07 -3.88
N ASN A 99 -4.93 -6.18 -4.82
CA ASN A 99 -5.39 -4.80 -4.92
C ASN A 99 -6.04 -4.57 -6.30
N GLN A 100 -6.24 -3.31 -6.70
CA GLN A 100 -6.77 -2.90 -8.01
C GLN A 100 -5.76 -2.01 -8.75
N LEU A 101 -4.46 -2.27 -8.54
CA LEU A 101 -3.35 -1.52 -9.15
C LEU A 101 -3.24 -1.80 -10.66
N SER A 102 -2.80 -0.80 -11.40
CA SER A 102 -2.71 -0.82 -12.87
C SER A 102 -1.38 -0.23 -13.35
N GLY A 103 -1.10 -0.32 -14.64
CA GLY A 103 0.14 0.18 -15.24
C GLY A 103 1.34 -0.75 -15.03
N ASN A 104 2.53 -0.22 -15.30
CA ASN A 104 3.77 -0.98 -15.30
C ASN A 104 4.47 -0.94 -13.93
N ILE A 105 5.18 -2.02 -13.60
CA ILE A 105 6.09 -2.05 -12.44
C ILE A 105 7.26 -1.09 -12.72
N PRO A 106 7.55 -0.11 -11.86
CA PRO A 106 8.69 0.78 -12.02
C PRO A 106 10.01 0.00 -12.10
N ARG A 107 10.87 0.35 -13.06
CA ARG A 107 12.12 -0.37 -13.36
C ARG A 107 13.03 -0.56 -12.13
N ARG A 108 13.08 0.42 -11.22
CA ARG A 108 13.88 0.32 -9.99
C ARG A 108 13.35 -0.75 -9.04
N LEU A 109 12.03 -0.89 -8.90
CA LEU A 109 11.40 -1.95 -8.12
C LEU A 109 11.59 -3.33 -8.77
N GLY A 110 11.54 -3.39 -10.10
CA GLY A 110 11.77 -4.64 -10.84
C GLY A 110 13.19 -5.22 -10.69
N ASN A 111 14.15 -4.42 -10.22
CA ASN A 111 15.53 -4.85 -9.96
C ASN A 111 15.76 -5.36 -8.53
N LEU A 112 14.76 -5.31 -7.66
CA LEU A 112 14.86 -5.94 -6.35
C LEU A 112 15.01 -7.47 -6.52
N LYS A 113 15.94 -8.08 -5.77
CA LYS A 113 16.05 -9.55 -5.63
C LYS A 113 14.87 -10.14 -4.83
N THR A 114 13.67 -9.61 -5.00
CA THR A 114 12.49 -10.14 -4.33
C THR A 114 12.08 -11.38 -5.11
N THR A 115 12.27 -12.54 -4.51
CA THR A 115 11.77 -13.85 -4.98
C THR A 115 10.24 -13.88 -5.18
N MET A 116 9.53 -12.80 -4.85
CA MET A 116 8.10 -12.59 -5.06
C MET A 116 7.74 -11.40 -5.99
N ALA A 117 8.71 -10.70 -6.60
CA ALA A 117 8.39 -9.69 -7.63
C ALA A 117 7.94 -10.31 -8.97
N THR A 118 8.23 -11.61 -9.17
CA THR A 118 7.63 -12.42 -10.24
C THR A 118 6.17 -12.78 -9.94
N LEU A 119 5.67 -12.51 -8.73
CA LEU A 119 4.38 -12.98 -8.23
C LEU A 119 3.35 -11.84 -8.09
N GLU A 120 2.24 -12.01 -8.80
CA GLU A 120 0.90 -11.53 -8.42
C GLU A 120 0.46 -10.10 -8.75
N LEU A 121 0.65 -9.68 -10.01
CA LEU A 121 -0.40 -8.92 -10.72
C LEU A 121 -1.65 -9.79 -11.04
N ARG A 122 -1.61 -11.09 -10.71
CA ARG A 122 -2.63 -12.13 -10.97
C ARG A 122 -4.05 -11.75 -10.52
N ARG A 123 -4.21 -10.78 -9.61
CA ARG A 123 -5.50 -10.24 -9.18
C ARG A 123 -5.61 -8.71 -9.15
N ASN A 124 -4.62 -7.98 -9.65
CA ASN A 124 -4.71 -6.51 -9.80
C ASN A 124 -5.25 -6.13 -11.19
N LEU A 125 -5.02 -7.01 -12.18
CA LEU A 125 -5.46 -6.81 -13.57
C LEU A 125 -6.84 -7.43 -13.81
N ARG A 126 -7.91 -6.63 -13.67
CA ARG A 126 -8.98 -6.74 -14.68
C ARG A 126 -8.36 -6.19 -15.96
N SER A 127 -7.90 -7.08 -16.83
CA SER A 127 -7.46 -6.69 -18.17
C SER A 127 -8.57 -5.84 -18.80
N SER A 128 -8.23 -4.76 -19.51
CA SER A 128 -9.23 -3.92 -20.21
C SER A 128 -10.06 -4.70 -21.25
N LYS A 129 -9.72 -5.98 -21.49
CA LYS A 129 -10.53 -6.92 -22.26
C LYS A 129 -11.77 -7.45 -21.52
N ASP A 130 -11.77 -7.52 -20.18
CA ASP A 130 -12.93 -7.99 -19.40
C ASP A 130 -14.11 -6.99 -19.37
N GLN A 131 -13.89 -5.75 -19.82
CA GLN A 131 -14.96 -4.75 -19.92
C GLN A 131 -15.66 -4.72 -21.29
N ARG A 132 -15.21 -5.50 -22.28
CA ARG A 132 -15.82 -5.50 -23.63
C ARG A 132 -16.89 -6.57 -23.84
N ASP A 133 -17.04 -7.53 -22.93
CA ASP A 133 -17.97 -8.65 -23.09
C ASP A 133 -19.27 -8.50 -22.28
N ARG A 134 -19.62 -7.30 -21.80
CA ARG A 134 -20.90 -7.01 -21.10
C ARG A 134 -21.74 -5.93 -21.78
N GLY A 135 -21.66 -5.83 -23.10
CA GLY A 135 -22.42 -4.83 -23.85
C GLY A 135 -22.53 -5.14 -25.34
N ASN A 136 -22.97 -6.36 -25.67
CA ASN A 136 -23.73 -6.71 -26.87
C ASN A 136 -23.76 -8.24 -26.99
N LEU A 137 -24.88 -8.83 -26.56
CA LEU A 137 -25.59 -9.97 -27.16
C LEU A 137 -26.86 -10.19 -26.34
#